data_AF-X0W132-F1
#
_entry.id   AF-X0W132-F1
#
_cell.length_a   1.000
_cell.length_b   1.000
_cell.length_c   1.000
_cell.angle_alpha   90.00
_cell.angle_beta   90.00
_cell.angle_gamma   90.00
#
_symmetry.space_group_name_H-M   'P 1'
#
loop_
_entity.id
_entity.type
_entity.pdbx_description
1 polymer ?
#
loop_
_entity_poly.entity_id
_entity_poly.type
_entity_poly.pdbx_seq_one_letter_code
_entity_poly.pdbx_strand_id
1 'polypeptide(L)'
;MTTHFLLFKSLTLLILIPGPAIAQIGNYPPEVLNRNPQKQDDGQELPKEITSPTDGALMRLIPAGEFEMGDHFTEGANDDLPVHTVYLDAFYIDVFEVTNARYKKFMEATGWRAPTHWNDAQYNQPDQPVVGVNWNDVARYAQWANKRLPTEAEWEKAARGGLVGKRYAWGDSSSPPAGAGNLADETAKKEFPSWKIFEGYDDGYARTAPVGSFS
;
A
#
# COMPACT_ATOMS: atom_id res chain seq x y z
N MET A 1 11.48 -15.55 -23.75
CA MET A 1 12.27 -14.40 -23.24
C MET A 1 11.25 -13.48 -22.61
N THR A 2 10.89 -13.79 -21.36
CA THR A 2 9.58 -13.46 -20.77
C THR A 2 9.65 -12.11 -20.08
N THR A 3 8.79 -11.21 -20.52
CA THR A 3 8.69 -9.81 -20.11
C THR A 3 8.16 -9.72 -18.68
N HIS A 4 9.03 -9.65 -17.68
CA HIS A 4 8.62 -9.32 -16.32
C HIS A 4 8.46 -7.81 -16.20
N PHE A 5 7.32 -7.28 -16.63
CA PHE A 5 6.83 -5.98 -16.12
C PHE A 5 6.12 -6.25 -14.80
N LEU A 6 6.91 -6.62 -13.79
CA LEU A 6 6.48 -6.52 -12.41
C LEU A 6 6.26 -5.03 -12.15
N LEU A 7 4.99 -4.61 -12.14
CA LEU A 7 4.53 -3.53 -11.27
C LEU A 7 5.27 -3.74 -9.95
N PHE A 8 6.12 -2.78 -9.61
CA PHE A 8 7.09 -2.85 -8.52
C PHE A 8 6.45 -3.58 -7.30
N LYS A 9 6.82 -4.84 -7.05
CA LYS A 9 6.86 -5.45 -5.69
C LYS A 9 7.95 -4.76 -4.86
N SER A 10 8.17 -3.46 -5.07
CA SER A 10 9.06 -2.66 -4.25
C SER A 10 8.29 -2.34 -2.99
N LEU A 11 8.66 -3.10 -1.98
CA LEU A 11 8.51 -2.92 -0.56
C LEU A 11 8.35 -1.44 -0.13
N THR A 12 7.21 -0.82 -0.43
CA THR A 12 6.83 0.50 0.08
C THR A 12 5.57 0.31 0.91
N LEU A 13 5.85 -0.06 2.15
CA LEU A 13 5.07 0.03 3.37
C LEU A 13 3.60 0.49 3.22
N LEU A 14 2.69 -0.47 3.11
CA LEU A 14 1.28 -0.34 3.43
C LEU A 14 1.01 -1.10 4.73
N ILE A 15 0.20 -0.55 5.63
CA ILE A 15 0.05 -1.08 6.98
C ILE A 15 -1.44 -1.15 7.34
N LEU A 16 -1.92 -2.33 7.70
CA LEU A 16 -3.31 -2.68 8.08
C LEU A 16 -3.49 -2.73 9.60
N ILE A 17 -4.70 -2.58 10.14
CA ILE A 17 -4.97 -2.94 11.54
C ILE A 17 -5.62 -4.32 11.57
N PRO A 18 -5.06 -5.36 12.24
CA PRO A 18 -5.85 -6.52 12.64
C PRO A 18 -6.65 -6.15 13.90
N GLY A 19 -7.96 -6.38 13.91
CA GLY A 19 -8.66 -6.52 15.19
C GLY A 19 -8.16 -7.77 15.94
N PRO A 20 -8.12 -7.79 17.28
CA PRO A 20 -7.67 -6.74 18.18
C PRO A 20 -6.48 -7.20 19.05
N ALA A 21 -5.58 -6.27 19.35
CA ALA A 21 -4.95 -6.14 20.66
C ALA A 21 -4.27 -4.77 20.78
N ILE A 22 -4.99 -3.68 21.12
CA ILE A 22 -4.36 -2.53 21.81
C ILE A 22 -5.28 -1.93 22.87
N ALA A 23 -4.68 -1.80 24.04
CA ALA A 23 -5.16 -1.06 25.18
C ALA A 23 -5.08 0.45 24.92
N GLN A 24 -6.15 1.13 25.32
CA GLN A 24 -6.20 2.50 25.86
C GLN A 24 -5.67 3.63 24.96
N ILE A 25 -6.57 4.27 24.20
CA ILE A 25 -6.78 5.74 24.24
C ILE A 25 -8.05 6.18 23.48
N GLY A 26 -8.94 6.89 24.21
CA GLY A 26 -9.60 8.10 23.73
C GLY A 26 -10.85 7.99 22.84
N ASN A 27 -12.02 7.89 23.47
CA ASN A 27 -13.34 8.32 23.00
C ASN A 27 -14.10 7.54 21.90
N TYR A 28 -13.69 6.32 21.58
CA TYR A 28 -14.64 5.33 21.04
C TYR A 28 -14.97 4.29 22.12
N PRO A 29 -16.25 3.93 22.35
CA PRO A 29 -16.60 2.92 23.33
C PRO A 29 -15.85 1.61 22.99
N PRO A 30 -15.09 1.03 23.95
CA PRO A 30 -14.19 -0.12 23.72
C PRO A 30 -14.90 -1.41 23.28
N GLU A 31 -16.23 -1.40 23.20
CA GLU A 31 -17.04 -2.55 22.79
C GLU A 31 -17.13 -2.77 21.28
N VAL A 32 -16.73 -1.80 20.44
CA VAL A 32 -16.85 -1.92 18.97
C VAL A 32 -15.66 -2.65 18.35
N LEU A 33 -14.47 -2.54 18.96
CA LEU A 33 -13.21 -3.05 18.39
C LEU A 33 -12.89 -4.51 18.76
N ASN A 34 -13.65 -5.11 19.68
CA ASN A 34 -13.40 -6.44 20.26
C ASN A 34 -14.48 -7.50 19.94
N ARG A 35 -15.42 -7.24 19.02
CA ARG A 35 -16.45 -8.25 18.70
C ARG A 35 -15.95 -9.24 17.66
N ASN A 36 -16.15 -10.52 17.96
CA ASN A 36 -16.06 -11.63 17.03
C ASN A 36 -16.87 -11.27 15.75
N PRO A 37 -16.32 -11.35 14.52
CA PRO A 37 -17.00 -10.92 13.28
C PRO A 37 -18.32 -11.66 13.01
N GLN A 38 -18.59 -12.74 13.74
CA GLN A 38 -19.76 -13.59 13.57
C GLN A 38 -21.01 -13.10 14.32
N LYS A 39 -21.01 -11.94 15.00
CA LYS A 39 -22.25 -11.28 15.49
C LYS A 39 -22.02 -9.83 15.98
N GLN A 40 -22.17 -8.86 15.08
CA GLN A 40 -22.66 -7.52 15.40
C GLN A 40 -24.06 -7.40 14.80
N ASP A 41 -25.07 -7.69 15.62
CA ASP A 41 -26.49 -7.51 15.30
C ASP A 41 -26.96 -6.14 15.85
N ASP A 42 -26.28 -5.06 15.46
CA ASP A 42 -26.71 -3.67 15.70
C ASP A 42 -26.90 -2.85 14.42
N GLY A 43 -26.66 -3.45 13.25
CA GLY A 43 -26.97 -2.84 11.95
C GLY A 43 -26.12 -1.61 11.58
N GLN A 44 -25.02 -1.35 12.29
CA GLN A 44 -24.18 -0.18 12.04
C GLN A 44 -23.07 -0.51 11.02
N GLU A 45 -23.12 0.15 9.86
CA GLU A 45 -22.15 -0.03 8.77
C GLU A 45 -20.77 0.54 9.18
N LEU A 46 -19.69 -0.20 8.87
CA LEU A 46 -18.33 0.28 9.11
C LEU A 46 -18.04 1.55 8.29
N PRO A 47 -17.34 2.54 8.85
CA PRO A 47 -17.01 3.75 8.10
C PRO A 47 -16.12 3.43 6.89
N LYS A 48 -16.39 4.05 5.75
CA LYS A 48 -15.60 3.83 4.52
C LYS A 48 -14.14 4.24 4.68
N GLU A 49 -13.88 5.22 5.55
CA GLU A 49 -12.55 5.75 5.82
C GLU A 49 -12.38 6.03 7.30
N ILE A 50 -11.15 5.87 7.77
CA ILE A 50 -10.72 6.23 9.11
C ILE A 50 -9.35 6.93 9.03
N THR A 51 -9.03 7.71 10.05
CA THR A 51 -7.67 8.24 10.23
C THR A 51 -7.01 7.51 11.39
N SER A 52 -5.83 6.95 11.19
CA SER A 52 -5.06 6.32 12.26
C SER A 52 -4.74 7.36 13.35
N PRO A 53 -5.09 7.08 14.62
CA PRO A 53 -4.84 8.02 15.70
C PRO A 53 -3.35 8.19 16.03
N THR A 54 -2.51 7.20 15.66
CA THR A 54 -1.09 7.20 16.02
C THR A 54 -0.24 7.96 15.00
N ASP A 55 -0.37 7.64 13.71
CA ASP A 55 0.47 8.24 12.67
C ASP A 55 -0.27 9.28 11.79
N GLY A 56 -1.60 9.37 11.92
CA GLY A 56 -2.43 10.27 11.14
C GLY A 56 -2.68 9.81 9.70
N ALA A 57 -2.44 8.52 9.37
CA ALA A 57 -2.71 8.01 8.04
C ALA A 57 -4.20 7.89 7.75
N LEU A 58 -4.63 8.34 6.56
CA LEU A 58 -5.94 8.01 6.02
C LEU A 58 -5.94 6.54 5.61
N MET A 59 -6.93 5.78 6.07
CA MET A 59 -7.12 4.37 5.74
C MET A 59 -8.51 4.17 5.14
N ARG A 60 -8.63 3.23 4.20
CA ARG A 60 -9.88 2.91 3.52
C ARG A 60 -10.32 1.49 3.82
N LEU A 61 -11.62 1.31 4.02
CA LEU A 61 -12.25 0.02 4.20
C LEU A 61 -12.27 -0.76 2.89
N ILE A 62 -11.67 -1.95 2.90
CA ILE A 62 -11.86 -2.98 1.88
C ILE A 62 -12.95 -3.94 2.40
N PRO A 63 -14.09 -4.04 1.72
CA PRO A 63 -15.18 -4.91 2.16
C PRO A 63 -14.79 -6.39 2.20
N ALA A 64 -15.41 -7.13 3.11
CA ALA A 64 -15.31 -8.58 3.14
C ALA A 64 -15.81 -9.19 1.82
N GLY A 65 -15.27 -10.34 1.44
CA GLY A 65 -15.73 -11.08 0.28
C GLY A 65 -14.62 -11.78 -0.49
N GLU A 66 -15.06 -12.52 -1.50
CA GLU A 66 -14.20 -13.28 -2.40
C GLU A 66 -13.61 -12.39 -3.50
N PHE A 67 -12.41 -12.76 -3.95
CA PHE A 67 -11.83 -12.25 -5.19
C PHE A 67 -10.93 -13.31 -5.84
N GLU A 68 -10.66 -13.14 -7.14
CA GLU A 68 -9.71 -13.98 -7.87
C GLU A 68 -8.30 -13.40 -7.71
N MET A 69 -7.43 -14.16 -7.05
CA MET A 69 -6.03 -13.83 -6.82
C MET A 69 -5.15 -14.50 -7.87
N GLY A 70 -4.11 -13.80 -8.36
CA GLY A 70 -3.12 -14.31 -9.30
C GLY A 70 -3.24 -13.73 -10.72
N ASP A 71 -2.42 -14.26 -11.63
CA ASP A 71 -2.28 -13.74 -12.99
C ASP A 71 -3.21 -14.44 -14.01
N HIS A 72 -4.21 -13.69 -14.48
CA HIS A 72 -5.16 -14.14 -15.50
C HIS A 72 -4.58 -14.23 -16.93
N PHE A 73 -3.39 -13.68 -17.17
CA PHE A 73 -2.76 -13.59 -18.49
C PHE A 73 -1.58 -14.54 -18.67
N THR A 74 -1.12 -15.22 -17.61
CA THR A 74 0.03 -16.14 -17.63
C THR A 74 1.33 -15.48 -18.17
N GLU A 75 1.50 -14.19 -17.86
CA GLU A 75 2.64 -13.34 -18.19
C GLU A 75 3.64 -13.22 -17.02
N GLY A 76 3.17 -13.49 -15.79
CA GLY A 76 3.90 -13.39 -14.53
C GLY A 76 4.80 -14.58 -14.20
N ALA A 77 5.27 -14.60 -12.95
CA ALA A 77 6.09 -15.68 -12.43
C ALA A 77 5.23 -16.90 -12.04
N ASN A 78 5.87 -18.05 -11.83
CA ASN A 78 5.15 -19.29 -11.53
C ASN A 78 4.36 -19.23 -10.20
N ASP A 79 4.78 -18.37 -9.26
CA ASP A 79 4.11 -18.13 -7.99
C ASP A 79 2.89 -17.19 -8.09
N ASP A 80 2.70 -16.54 -9.24
CA ASP A 80 1.49 -15.77 -9.55
C ASP A 80 0.36 -16.67 -10.11
N LEU A 81 0.61 -17.98 -10.26
CA LEU A 81 -0.29 -18.99 -10.86
C LEU A 81 -0.53 -20.19 -9.92
N PRO A 82 -1.67 -20.91 -10.05
CA PRO A 82 -2.84 -20.56 -10.86
C PRO A 82 -3.69 -19.48 -10.19
N VAL A 83 -4.54 -18.83 -10.98
CA VAL A 83 -5.62 -18.01 -10.43
C VAL A 83 -6.47 -18.86 -9.49
N HIS A 84 -6.74 -18.36 -8.29
CA HIS A 84 -7.56 -19.03 -7.29
C HIS A 84 -8.42 -18.04 -6.51
N THR A 85 -9.56 -18.51 -6.00
CA THR A 85 -10.49 -17.67 -5.23
C THR A 85 -10.06 -17.60 -3.77
N VAL A 86 -9.96 -16.38 -3.22
CA VAL A 86 -9.64 -16.14 -1.81
C VAL A 86 -10.75 -15.32 -1.17
N TYR A 87 -11.28 -15.80 -0.04
CA TYR A 87 -12.15 -15.02 0.83
C TYR A 87 -11.30 -14.22 1.82
N LEU A 88 -11.57 -12.92 1.95
CA LEU A 88 -11.00 -12.07 2.98
C LEU A 88 -12.13 -11.41 3.78
N ASP A 89 -11.97 -11.35 5.10
CA ASP A 89 -12.77 -10.48 5.96
C ASP A 89 -12.55 -9.01 5.58
N ALA A 90 -13.42 -8.12 6.08
CA ALA A 90 -13.25 -6.69 5.87
C ALA A 90 -12.01 -6.19 6.63
N PHE A 91 -11.24 -5.29 6.02
CA PHE A 91 -10.04 -4.70 6.64
C PHE A 91 -9.83 -3.26 6.20
N TYR A 92 -9.07 -2.49 6.98
CA TYR A 92 -8.62 -1.16 6.58
C TYR A 92 -7.18 -1.21 6.09
N ILE A 93 -6.90 -0.53 4.97
CA ILE A 93 -5.54 -0.33 4.43
C ILE A 93 -5.24 1.16 4.30
N ASP A 94 -4.01 1.56 4.62
CA ASP A 94 -3.53 2.92 4.37
C ASP A 94 -3.78 3.28 2.88
N VAL A 95 -4.33 4.48 2.62
CA VAL A 95 -4.58 4.97 1.25
C VAL A 95 -3.28 5.31 0.52
N PHE A 96 -2.26 5.69 1.29
CA PHE A 96 -0.96 6.13 0.80
C PHE A 96 0.14 5.40 1.55
N GLU A 97 1.28 5.22 0.90
CA GLU A 97 2.48 4.71 1.55
C GLU A 97 2.89 5.59 2.74
N VAL A 98 3.60 4.99 3.69
CA VAL A 98 4.12 5.73 4.84
C VAL A 98 5.14 6.78 4.37
N THR A 99 4.87 8.03 4.71
CA THR A 99 5.74 9.15 4.31
C THR A 99 6.92 9.33 5.24
N ASN A 100 7.95 10.06 4.79
CA ASN A 100 9.07 10.46 5.65
C ASN A 100 8.60 11.24 6.88
N ALA A 101 7.61 12.13 6.75
CA ALA A 101 7.07 12.86 7.89
C ALA A 101 6.45 11.93 8.95
N ARG A 102 5.73 10.89 8.53
CA ARG A 102 5.17 9.89 9.47
C ARG A 102 6.26 9.01 10.07
N TYR A 103 7.22 8.56 9.28
CA TYR A 103 8.36 7.78 9.78
C TYR A 103 9.23 8.57 10.76
N LYS A 104 9.37 9.88 10.56
CA LYS A 104 10.05 10.77 11.51
C LYS A 104 9.40 10.75 12.89
N LYS A 105 8.06 10.84 12.95
CA LYS A 105 7.31 10.73 14.22
C LYS A 105 7.59 9.40 14.93
N PHE A 106 7.64 8.31 14.18
CA PHE A 106 7.98 6.99 14.70
C PHE A 106 9.39 6.97 15.32
N MET A 107 10.40 7.49 14.62
CA MET A 107 11.77 7.55 15.14
C MET A 107 11.87 8.43 16.38
N GLU A 108 11.23 9.60 16.38
CA GLU A 108 11.21 10.52 17.52
C GLU A 108 10.53 9.87 18.75
N ALA A 109 9.44 9.13 18.54
CA ALA A 109 8.71 8.48 19.62
C ALA A 109 9.40 7.23 20.19
N THR A 110 10.23 6.54 19.40
CA THR A 110 10.75 5.21 19.76
C THR A 110 12.27 5.15 19.88
N GLY A 111 13.00 6.14 19.37
CA GLY A 111 14.45 6.11 19.22
C GLY A 111 14.92 5.09 18.17
N TRP A 112 14.05 4.61 17.28
CA TRP A 112 14.44 3.67 16.23
C TRP A 112 15.41 4.30 15.23
N ARG A 113 16.26 3.46 14.62
CA ARG A 113 17.30 3.91 13.69
C ARG A 113 16.70 4.51 12.41
N ALA A 114 17.46 5.42 11.81
CA ALA A 114 17.11 5.99 10.52
C ALA A 114 17.29 4.97 9.38
N PRO A 115 16.43 5.02 8.33
CA PRO A 115 16.61 4.25 7.10
C PRO A 115 17.89 4.63 6.34
N THR A 116 18.34 3.77 5.44
CA THR A 116 19.61 3.93 4.72
C THR A 116 19.68 5.25 3.91
N HIS A 117 18.56 5.70 3.35
CA HIS A 117 18.48 6.89 2.50
C HIS A 117 17.88 8.13 3.21
N TRP A 118 17.83 8.13 4.54
CA TRP A 118 17.16 9.18 5.31
C TRP A 118 17.68 10.61 5.03
N ASN A 119 18.98 10.74 4.77
CA ASN A 119 19.61 12.04 4.51
C ASN A 119 19.80 12.34 3.01
N ASP A 120 19.26 11.50 2.13
CA ASP A 120 19.36 11.70 0.69
C ASP A 120 18.26 12.67 0.21
N ALA A 121 18.68 13.82 -0.30
CA ALA A 121 17.78 14.88 -0.77
C ALA A 121 16.81 14.43 -1.88
N GLN A 122 17.13 13.33 -2.57
CA GLN A 122 16.28 12.77 -3.62
C GLN A 122 15.05 12.02 -3.06
N TYR A 123 15.10 11.60 -1.79
CA TYR A 123 14.09 10.72 -1.19
C TYR A 123 13.56 11.18 0.16
N ASN A 124 14.06 12.28 0.73
CA ASN A 124 13.79 12.68 2.11
C ASN A 124 12.72 13.76 2.27
N GLN A 125 11.98 14.11 1.20
CA GLN A 125 10.94 15.12 1.31
C GLN A 125 9.79 14.63 2.21
N PRO A 126 9.15 15.50 3.00
CA PRO A 126 8.17 15.09 4.02
C PRO A 126 7.03 14.21 3.50
N ASP A 127 6.54 14.49 2.30
CA ASP A 127 5.40 13.80 1.67
C ASP A 127 5.82 12.70 0.70
N GLN A 128 7.12 12.50 0.47
CA GLN A 128 7.61 11.32 -0.26
C GLN A 128 7.49 10.07 0.62
N PRO A 129 7.29 8.89 0.00
CA PRO A 129 7.36 7.62 0.72
C PRO A 129 8.73 7.43 1.34
N VAL A 130 8.77 6.89 2.56
CA VAL A 130 10.02 6.50 3.19
C VAL A 130 10.65 5.32 2.44
N VAL A 131 11.93 5.42 2.10
CA VAL A 131 12.69 4.37 1.40
C VAL A 131 13.94 3.94 2.17
N GLY A 132 14.55 2.83 1.77
CA GLY A 132 15.74 2.29 2.45
C GLY A 132 15.44 1.66 3.80
N VAL A 133 14.19 1.26 4.02
CA VAL A 133 13.70 0.46 5.15
C VAL A 133 13.75 -1.02 4.82
N ASN A 134 14.02 -1.88 5.82
CA ASN A 134 13.92 -3.33 5.68
C ASN A 134 12.66 -3.88 6.37
N TRP A 135 12.42 -5.20 6.25
CA TRP A 135 11.24 -5.86 6.84
C TRP A 135 11.09 -5.59 8.36
N ASN A 136 12.19 -5.57 9.12
CA ASN A 136 12.13 -5.32 10.56
C ASN A 136 11.74 -3.86 10.87
N ASP A 137 12.18 -2.92 10.05
CA ASP A 137 11.83 -1.50 10.21
C ASP A 137 10.35 -1.26 9.99
N VAL A 138 9.81 -1.88 8.93
CA VAL A 138 8.39 -1.77 8.59
C VAL A 138 7.50 -2.49 9.60
N ALA A 139 7.88 -3.68 10.07
CA ALA A 139 7.15 -4.40 11.11
C ALA A 139 7.14 -3.62 12.44
N ARG A 140 8.26 -2.98 12.78
CA ARG A 140 8.36 -2.15 13.99
C ARG A 140 7.53 -0.88 13.91
N TYR A 141 7.57 -0.18 12.77
CA TYR A 141 6.70 0.97 12.53
C TYR A 141 5.23 0.55 12.65
N ALA A 142 4.84 -0.56 12.01
CA ALA A 142 3.48 -1.06 12.03
C ALA A 142 2.98 -1.30 13.45
N GLN A 143 3.78 -2.01 14.25
CA GLN A 143 3.49 -2.26 15.66
C GLN A 143 3.33 -0.95 16.45
N TRP A 144 4.24 0.02 16.26
CA TRP A 144 4.15 1.32 16.91
C TRP A 144 2.87 2.08 16.53
N ALA A 145 2.49 2.04 15.25
CA ALA A 145 1.31 2.71 14.73
C ALA A 145 -0.02 2.05 15.12
N ASN A 146 -0.01 0.97 15.92
CA ASN A 146 -1.16 0.09 16.18
C ASN A 146 -1.73 -0.55 14.91
N LYS A 147 -0.85 -1.06 14.06
CA LYS A 147 -1.17 -1.68 12.77
C LYS A 147 -0.27 -2.94 12.56
N ARG A 148 -0.27 -3.52 11.36
CA ARG A 148 0.44 -4.72 10.87
C ARG A 148 0.69 -4.60 9.36
N LEU A 149 1.51 -5.46 8.77
CA LEU A 149 1.62 -5.52 7.31
C LEU A 149 0.42 -6.24 6.67
N PRO A 150 0.02 -5.87 5.44
CA PRO A 150 -0.93 -6.65 4.66
C PRO A 150 -0.34 -8.00 4.30
N THR A 151 -1.19 -9.00 4.22
CA THR A 151 -0.89 -10.21 3.47
C THR A 151 -0.86 -9.88 1.98
N GLU A 152 -0.24 -10.75 1.17
CA GLU A 152 -0.21 -10.59 -0.28
C GLU A 152 -1.63 -10.54 -0.87
N ALA A 153 -2.54 -11.40 -0.39
CA ALA A 153 -3.93 -11.42 -0.82
C ALA A 153 -4.69 -10.13 -0.51
N GLU A 154 -4.50 -9.56 0.68
CA GLU A 154 -5.11 -8.27 1.05
C GLU A 154 -4.58 -7.13 0.18
N TRP A 155 -3.27 -7.13 -0.06
CA TRP A 155 -2.64 -6.14 -0.91
C TRP A 155 -3.18 -6.21 -2.34
N GLU A 156 -3.27 -7.41 -2.92
CA GLU A 156 -3.78 -7.59 -4.29
C GLU A 156 -5.27 -7.22 -4.39
N LYS A 157 -6.11 -7.65 -3.42
CA LYS A 157 -7.53 -7.29 -3.41
C LYS A 157 -7.73 -5.78 -3.35
N ALA A 158 -6.92 -5.07 -2.55
CA ALA A 158 -6.95 -3.62 -2.48
C ALA A 158 -6.47 -2.98 -3.81
N ALA A 159 -5.35 -3.44 -4.36
CA ALA A 159 -4.77 -2.92 -5.61
C ALA A 159 -5.67 -3.12 -6.83
N ARG A 160 -6.46 -4.20 -6.86
CA ARG A 160 -7.44 -4.46 -7.92
C ARG A 160 -8.59 -3.45 -7.93
N GLY A 161 -8.87 -2.76 -6.82
CA GLY A 161 -9.89 -1.70 -6.77
C GLY A 161 -11.31 -2.16 -7.15
N GLY A 162 -11.61 -3.46 -6.98
CA GLY A 162 -12.88 -4.07 -7.40
C GLY A 162 -12.93 -4.54 -8.86
N LEU A 163 -11.86 -4.35 -9.64
CA LEU A 163 -11.73 -4.91 -10.98
C LEU A 163 -11.39 -6.41 -10.91
N VAL A 164 -12.02 -7.20 -11.78
CA VAL A 164 -11.82 -8.65 -11.85
C VAL A 164 -11.00 -9.00 -13.09
N GLY A 165 -9.94 -9.79 -12.91
CA GLY A 165 -9.14 -10.35 -14.00
C GLY A 165 -8.46 -9.31 -14.87
N LYS A 166 -8.15 -8.13 -14.32
CA LYS A 166 -7.47 -7.05 -15.05
C LYS A 166 -5.97 -7.11 -14.86
N ARG A 167 -5.24 -6.72 -15.92
CA ARG A 167 -3.76 -6.73 -15.95
C ARG A 167 -3.15 -5.70 -14.99
N TYR A 168 -3.76 -4.52 -14.91
CA TYR A 168 -3.29 -3.42 -14.06
C TYR A 168 -4.42 -2.91 -13.16
N ALA A 169 -4.06 -2.10 -12.15
CA ALA A 169 -5.03 -1.40 -11.30
C ALA A 169 -5.98 -0.49 -12.08
N TRP A 170 -5.60 -0.08 -13.29
CA TRP A 170 -6.41 0.74 -14.20
C TRP A 170 -7.07 -0.04 -15.36
N GLY A 171 -6.98 -1.37 -15.38
CA GLY A 171 -7.56 -2.21 -16.45
C GLY A 171 -6.52 -2.93 -17.31
N ASP A 172 -6.85 -3.21 -18.57
CA ASP A 172 -6.04 -4.10 -19.44
C ASP A 172 -5.07 -3.35 -20.37
N SER A 173 -5.19 -2.02 -20.45
CA SER A 173 -4.38 -1.20 -21.34
C SER A 173 -2.91 -1.21 -20.92
N SER A 174 -2.03 -1.65 -21.83
CA SER A 174 -0.58 -1.60 -21.65
C SER A 174 -0.01 -0.19 -21.60
N SER A 175 -0.73 0.79 -22.17
CA SER A 175 -0.42 2.21 -22.00
C SER A 175 -1.13 2.71 -20.74
N PRO A 176 -0.39 3.22 -19.74
CA PRO A 176 -0.99 3.82 -18.55
C PRO A 176 -1.83 5.05 -18.94
N PRO A 177 -3.04 5.22 -18.41
CA PRO A 177 -3.78 6.47 -18.57
C PRO A 177 -3.05 7.62 -17.86
N ALA A 178 -3.34 8.87 -18.25
CA ALA A 178 -2.83 10.04 -17.54
C ALA A 178 -3.19 9.96 -16.05
N GLY A 179 -2.19 10.11 -15.18
CA GLY A 179 -2.38 10.00 -13.74
C GLY A 179 -2.43 8.57 -13.21
N ALA A 180 -1.96 7.56 -13.95
CA ALA A 180 -1.95 6.16 -13.50
C ALA A 180 -1.03 5.90 -12.29
N GLY A 181 0.02 6.71 -12.14
CA GLY A 181 1.02 6.55 -11.09
C GLY A 181 2.39 7.03 -11.51
N ASN A 182 3.35 6.87 -10.60
CA ASN A 182 4.76 7.10 -10.84
C ASN A 182 5.40 5.83 -11.43
N LEU A 183 5.78 5.86 -12.70
CA LEU A 183 6.24 4.72 -13.48
C LEU A 183 7.58 5.03 -14.17
N ALA A 184 8.29 4.00 -14.61
CA ALA A 184 9.44 4.23 -15.47
C ALA A 184 8.96 4.78 -16.83
N ASP A 185 9.20 6.06 -17.07
CA ASP A 185 8.56 6.84 -18.13
C ASP A 185 9.53 7.80 -18.85
N GLU A 186 9.02 8.75 -19.63
CA GLU A 186 9.85 9.73 -20.35
C GLU A 186 10.73 10.59 -19.42
N THR A 187 10.26 10.93 -18.23
CA THR A 187 11.04 11.68 -17.24
C THR A 187 12.09 10.79 -16.58
N ALA A 188 11.76 9.54 -16.24
CA ALA A 188 12.74 8.57 -15.74
C ALA A 188 13.84 8.28 -16.77
N LYS A 189 13.51 8.22 -18.07
CA LYS A 189 14.48 7.97 -19.15
C LYS A 189 15.58 9.02 -19.24
N LYS A 190 15.25 10.29 -18.95
CA LYS A 190 16.20 11.40 -18.96
C LYS A 190 17.29 11.21 -17.90
N GLU A 191 16.92 10.69 -16.73
CA GLU A 191 17.86 10.44 -15.63
C GLU A 191 18.51 9.04 -15.71
N PHE A 192 17.78 8.05 -16.24
CA PHE A 192 18.22 6.66 -16.38
C PHE A 192 18.11 6.17 -17.84
N PRO A 193 19.06 6.56 -18.72
CA PRO A 193 18.95 6.28 -20.16
C PRO A 193 18.88 4.81 -20.55
N SER A 194 19.33 3.89 -19.69
CA SER A 194 19.29 2.45 -19.94
C SER A 194 17.95 1.79 -19.60
N TRP A 195 17.05 2.49 -18.91
CA TRP A 195 15.78 1.90 -18.47
C TRP A 195 14.82 1.71 -19.64
N LYS A 196 14.05 0.62 -19.59
CA LYS A 196 12.85 0.47 -20.42
C LYS A 196 11.74 1.26 -19.76
N ILE A 197 10.98 1.98 -20.56
CA ILE A 197 9.96 2.92 -20.08
C ILE A 197 8.62 2.69 -20.77
N PHE A 198 7.57 3.27 -20.20
CA PHE A 198 6.28 3.40 -20.86
C PHE A 198 6.32 4.54 -21.89
N GLU A 199 6.55 4.15 -23.14
CA GLU A 199 6.32 4.89 -24.39
C GLU A 199 5.23 5.98 -24.32
N GLY A 200 5.55 7.28 -24.28
CA GLY A 200 4.51 8.33 -24.35
C GLY A 200 3.69 8.56 -23.07
N TYR A 201 4.15 8.05 -21.92
CA TYR A 201 3.70 8.44 -20.59
C TYR A 201 4.74 9.37 -19.94
N ASP A 202 4.29 10.43 -19.28
CA ASP A 202 5.16 11.34 -18.52
C ASP A 202 4.43 11.82 -17.28
N ASP A 203 4.90 11.39 -16.11
CA ASP A 203 4.41 11.70 -14.78
C ASP A 203 5.22 12.79 -14.08
N GLY A 204 6.36 13.18 -14.65
CA GLY A 204 7.22 14.25 -14.14
C GLY A 204 8.14 13.87 -12.97
N TYR A 205 8.19 12.59 -12.56
CA TYR A 205 9.01 12.12 -11.45
C TYR A 205 9.94 10.98 -11.88
N ALA A 206 11.24 11.26 -11.96
CA ALA A 206 12.21 10.21 -12.31
C ALA A 206 12.45 9.19 -11.18
N ARG A 207 12.14 9.55 -9.92
CA ARG A 207 12.39 8.75 -8.71
C ARG A 207 11.12 8.58 -7.90
N THR A 208 11.09 8.90 -6.61
CA THR A 208 9.86 8.86 -5.81
C THR A 208 9.07 10.16 -5.98
N ALA A 209 7.77 10.04 -6.22
CA ALA A 209 6.83 11.15 -6.15
C ALA A 209 6.28 11.31 -4.72
N PRO A 210 5.80 12.51 -4.33
CA PRO A 210 4.96 12.65 -3.15
C PRO A 210 3.76 11.71 -3.21
N VAL A 211 3.37 11.12 -2.08
CA VAL A 211 2.19 10.26 -2.04
C VAL A 211 0.93 11.05 -2.37
N GLY A 212 -0.01 10.43 -3.10
CA GLY A 212 -1.24 11.10 -3.55
C GLY A 212 -1.09 12.03 -4.75
N SER A 213 0.07 12.05 -5.43
CA SER A 213 0.24 12.83 -6.67
C SER A 213 -0.64 12.37 -7.85
N PHE A 214 -1.24 11.18 -7.74
CA PHE A 214 -1.95 10.48 -8.83
C PHE A 214 -3.35 9.98 -8.43
N SER A 215 -3.88 10.48 -7.32
CA SER A 215 -5.16 10.03 -6.72
C SER A 215 -6.29 11.02 -6.90
#